data_AF-A0A7J4G1S8-F1
#
_entry.id   AF-A0A7J4G1S8-F1
#
_cell.length_a   1.000
_cell.length_b   1.000
_cell.length_c   1.000
_cell.angle_alpha   90.00
_cell.angle_beta   90.00
_cell.angle_gamma   90.00
#
_symmetry.space_group_name_H-M   'P 1'
#
loop_
_entity.id
_entity.type
_entity.pdbx_description
1 polymer ?
#
loop_
_entity_poly.entity_id
_entity_poly.type
_entity_poly.pdbx_seq_one_letter_code
_entity_poly.pdbx_strand_id
1 'polypeptide(L)'
;MAFQAVRSKCYVVFFSLACRYMVILGDDANSFKVPGYGLLDFGIQYATKGIKTNLSIANAFDERYITASSFDDDIYQGNRGIVKLSAEYAF
;
A
#
# COMPACT_ATOMS: atom_id res chain seq x y z
N MET A 1 -9.19 -4.36 11.79
CA MET A 1 -9.74 -3.61 10.64
C MET A 1 -10.98 -2.87 11.14
N ALA A 2 -10.92 -1.55 11.31
CA ALA A 2 -12.07 -0.76 11.73
C ALA A 2 -12.78 -0.20 10.48
N PHE A 3 -14.06 -0.54 10.32
CA PHE A 3 -14.89 -0.15 9.18
C PHE A 3 -15.94 0.85 9.67
N GLN A 4 -15.90 2.08 9.17
CA GLN A 4 -16.89 3.10 9.50
C GLN A 4 -17.49 3.65 8.20
N ALA A 5 -18.69 3.20 7.86
CA ALA A 5 -19.47 3.70 6.73
C ALA A 5 -20.53 4.68 7.24
N VAL A 6 -20.42 5.96 6.87
CA VAL A 6 -21.43 6.98 7.18
C VAL A 6 -22.46 7.00 6.06
N ARG A 7 -23.64 6.40 6.29
CA ARG A 7 -24.76 6.35 5.34
C ARG A 7 -25.73 7.50 5.60
N SER A 8 -25.64 8.56 4.80
CA SER A 8 -26.71 9.57 4.72
C SER A 8 -26.62 10.17 3.32
N LYS A 9 -27.64 9.96 2.49
CA LYS A 9 -27.69 10.19 1.01
C LYS A 9 -26.78 9.24 0.20
N CYS A 10 -27.12 8.99 -1.07
CA CYS A 10 -26.57 7.92 -1.95
C CYS A 10 -25.08 8.07 -2.33
N TYR A 11 -24.22 8.40 -1.37
CA TYR A 11 -22.79 8.40 -1.48
C TYR A 11 -22.20 7.54 -0.38
N VAL A 12 -21.17 6.78 -0.72
CA VAL A 12 -20.40 5.97 0.22
C VAL A 12 -18.95 6.37 0.08
N VAL A 13 -18.34 6.75 1.22
CA VAL A 13 -16.92 7.04 1.29
C VAL A 13 -16.27 5.95 2.12
N PHE A 14 -15.24 5.33 1.56
CA PHE A 14 -14.41 4.35 2.24
C PHE A 14 -13.02 4.93 2.42
N PHE A 15 -12.54 4.86 3.65
CA PHE A 15 -11.16 5.17 3.99
C PHE A 15 -10.47 3.86 4.35
N SER A 16 -9.28 3.64 3.80
CA SER A 16 -8.42 2.52 4.15
C SER A 16 -7.05 3.04 4.59
N LEU A 17 -6.53 2.41 5.64
CA LEU A 17 -5.18 2.59 6.13
C LEU A 17 -4.61 1.19 6.32
N ALA A 18 -3.44 0.93 5.75
CA ALA A 18 -2.71 -0.30 5.98
C ALA A 18 -1.28 0.03 6.40
N CYS A 19 -0.82 -0.63 7.46
CA CYS A 19 0.57 -0.57 7.91
C CYS A 19 1.17 -1.96 7.72
N ARG A 20 2.28 -2.05 6.99
CA ARG A 20 3.01 -3.29 6.76
C ARG A 20 4.40 -3.16 7.36
N TYR A 21 4.78 -4.13 8.18
CA TYR A 21 6.13 -4.24 8.71
C TYR A 21 6.72 -5.57 8.28
N MET A 22 7.95 -5.55 7.76
CA MET A 22 8.62 -6.73 7.24
C MET A 22 10.09 -6.73 7.62
N VAL A 23 10.58 -7.92 7.95
CA VAL A 23 11.98 -8.20 8.26
C VAL A 23 12.38 -9.41 7.41
N ILE A 24 13.47 -9.30 6.66
CA ILE A 24 14.01 -10.39 5.85
C ILE A 24 15.44 -10.71 6.28
N LEU A 25 15.75 -12.00 6.21
CA LEU A 25 17.12 -12.51 6.35
C LEU A 25 17.79 -12.40 4.98
N GLY A 26 19.08 -12.11 4.96
CA GLY A 26 19.81 -11.78 3.73
C GLY A 26 20.00 -12.96 2.77
N ASP A 27 20.23 -14.14 3.33
CA ASP A 27 20.36 -15.41 2.62
C ASP A 27 19.87 -16.58 3.48
N ASP A 28 19.81 -17.79 2.89
CA ASP A 28 19.43 -19.01 3.61
C ASP A 28 20.45 -19.44 4.69
N ALA A 29 21.70 -18.96 4.61
CA ALA A 29 22.73 -19.21 5.61
C ALA A 29 22.71 -18.19 6.77
N ASN A 30 21.78 -17.23 6.75
CA ASN A 30 21.70 -16.08 7.65
C ASN A 30 23.01 -15.28 7.78
N SER A 31 23.80 -15.20 6.71
CA SER A 31 25.11 -14.54 6.69
C SER A 31 25.00 -13.02 6.93
N PHE A 32 23.94 -12.39 6.42
CA PHE A 32 23.66 -10.98 6.60
C PHE A 32 22.18 -10.71 6.93
N LYS A 33 21.92 -9.53 7.53
CA LYS A 33 20.59 -9.07 7.89
C LYS A 33 20.23 -7.83 7.08
N VAL A 34 19.06 -7.85 6.47
CA VAL A 34 18.50 -6.65 5.84
C VAL A 34 17.73 -5.88 6.91
N PRO A 35 17.92 -4.55 7.04
CA PRO A 35 17.13 -3.75 7.95
C PRO A 35 15.64 -3.87 7.62
N GLY A 36 14.83 -4.14 8.64
CA GLY A 36 13.38 -4.17 8.50
C GLY A 36 12.82 -2.80 8.15
N TYR A 37 11.67 -2.77 7.48
CA TYR A 37 11.04 -1.55 6.98
C TYR A 37 9.55 -1.52 7.30
N GLY A 38 8.98 -0.31 7.34
CA GLY A 38 7.59 -0.07 7.74
C GLY A 38 6.84 0.77 6.71
N LEU A 39 6.02 0.13 5.88
CA LEU A 39 5.24 0.83 4.86
C LEU A 39 3.86 1.22 5.37
N LEU A 40 3.48 2.46 5.07
CA LEU A 40 2.13 2.95 5.26
C LEU A 40 1.45 3.14 3.91
N ASP A 41 0.30 2.52 3.74
CA ASP A 41 -0.58 2.73 2.59
C ASP A 41 -1.87 3.39 3.04
N PHE A 42 -2.38 4.26 2.18
CA PHE A 42 -3.61 4.99 2.39
C PHE A 42 -4.51 4.87 1.16
N GLY A 43 -5.82 4.80 1.39
CA GLY A 43 -6.81 4.77 0.32
C GLY A 43 -8.06 5.54 0.68
N ILE A 44 -8.60 6.23 -0.30
CA ILE A 44 -9.92 6.85 -0.25
C ILE A 44 -10.68 6.37 -1.48
N GLN A 45 -11.83 5.77 -1.27
CA GLN A 45 -12.78 5.49 -2.33
C GLN A 45 -14.05 6.27 -2.08
N TYR A 46 -14.53 6.94 -3.12
CA TYR A 46 -15.81 7.64 -3.12
C TYR A 46 -16.70 7.03 -4.20
N ALA A 47 -17.86 6.52 -3.79
CA ALA A 47 -18.85 5.93 -4.68
C ALA A 47 -20.17 6.67 -4.56
N THR A 48 -20.74 7.05 -5.70
CA THR A 48 -22.08 7.61 -5.84
C THR A 48 -22.85 6.85 -6.92
N LYS A 49 -24.10 7.21 -7.18
CA LYS A 49 -24.95 6.59 -8.20
C LYS A 49 -24.37 6.91 -9.59
N GLY A 50 -23.64 5.95 -10.18
CA GLY A 50 -23.07 6.06 -11.52
C GLY A 50 -21.59 6.46 -11.59
N ILE A 51 -20.97 6.88 -10.47
CA ILE A 51 -19.54 7.25 -10.43
C ILE A 51 -18.86 6.58 -9.24
N LYS A 52 -17.70 5.96 -9.47
CA LYS A 52 -16.76 5.55 -8.44
C LYS A 52 -15.41 6.21 -8.70
N THR A 53 -14.82 6.78 -7.67
CA THR A 53 -13.47 7.34 -7.70
C THR A 53 -12.65 6.68 -6.61
N ASN A 54 -11.39 6.40 -6.90
CA ASN A 54 -10.47 5.79 -5.96
C ASN A 54 -9.13 6.52 -6.03
N LEU A 55 -8.65 6.94 -4.87
CA LEU A 55 -7.32 7.46 -4.65
C LEU A 55 -6.59 6.49 -3.73
N SER A 56 -5.48 5.91 -4.19
CA SER A 56 -4.62 5.06 -3.39
C SER A 56 -3.20 5.60 -3.40
N ILE A 57 -2.62 5.71 -2.22
CA ILE A 57 -1.23 6.11 -1.98
C ILE A 57 -0.56 4.89 -1.35
N ALA A 58 0.34 4.24 -2.07
CA ALA A 58 1.19 3.18 -1.54
C ALA A 58 2.54 3.76 -1.13
N ASN A 59 3.12 3.27 -0.03
CA ASN A 59 4.36 3.78 0.54
C ASN A 59 4.33 5.31 0.72
N ALA A 60 3.42 5.78 1.58
CA ALA A 60 3.12 7.20 1.78
C ALA A 60 4.32 8.05 2.25
N PHE A 61 5.34 7.42 2.84
CA PHE A 61 6.58 8.09 3.28
C PHE A 61 7.72 8.02 2.25
N ASP A 62 7.47 7.43 1.07
CA ASP A 62 8.48 7.17 0.03
C ASP A 62 9.75 6.49 0.59
N GLU A 63 9.55 5.54 1.50
CA GLU A 63 10.65 4.79 2.11
C GLU A 63 11.33 3.90 1.07
N ARG A 64 12.66 3.89 1.05
CA ARG A 64 13.42 2.98 0.20
C ARG A 64 13.74 1.71 0.98
N TYR A 65 13.26 0.60 0.48
CA TYR A 65 13.39 -0.70 1.15
C TYR A 65 13.79 -1.79 0.16
N ILE A 66 14.26 -2.90 0.70
CA ILE A 66 14.60 -4.11 -0.05
C ILE A 66 13.43 -5.08 0.13
N THR A 67 12.82 -5.52 -0.96
CA THR A 67 11.63 -6.37 -0.92
C THR A 67 11.98 -7.85 -0.80
N ALA A 68 13.11 -8.25 -1.39
CA ALA A 68 13.59 -9.61 -1.40
C ALA A 68 15.11 -9.63 -1.65
N SER A 69 15.74 -10.65 -1.10
CA SER A 69 17.12 -11.04 -1.34
C SER A 69 17.16 -12.55 -1.38
N SER A 70 17.89 -13.13 -2.33
CA SER A 70 18.03 -14.59 -2.44
C SER A 70 19.49 -15.03 -2.30
N PHE A 71 20.43 -14.19 -2.73
CA PHE A 71 21.87 -14.38 -2.61
C PHE A 71 22.53 -13.02 -2.32
N ASP A 72 23.79 -13.02 -1.88
CA ASP A 72 24.55 -11.81 -1.54
C ASP A 72 24.63 -10.77 -2.68
N ASP A 73 24.50 -11.23 -3.93
CA ASP A 73 24.55 -10.43 -5.15
C ASP A 73 23.18 -10.03 -5.73
N ASP A 74 22.08 -10.60 -5.21
CA ASP A 74 20.73 -10.41 -5.73
C ASP A 74 19.83 -9.62 -4.77
N ILE A 75 19.87 -8.29 -4.89
CA ILE A 75 19.07 -7.38 -4.05
C ILE A 75 17.94 -6.74 -4.88
N TYR A 76 16.69 -7.08 -4.54
CA TYR A 76 15.50 -6.53 -5.18
C TYR A 76 14.96 -5.33 -4.41
N GLN A 77 14.96 -4.16 -5.05
CA GLN A 77 14.40 -2.95 -4.45
C GLN A 77 12.86 -2.96 -4.49
N GLY A 78 12.27 -2.52 -3.39
CA GLY A 78 10.84 -2.29 -3.29
C GLY A 78 10.37 -1.10 -4.11
N ASN A 79 9.06 -1.04 -4.32
CA ASN A 79 8.46 0.08 -5.03
C ASN A 79 8.52 1.35 -4.18
N ARG A 80 8.82 2.47 -4.84
CA ARG A 80 8.73 3.81 -4.26
C ARG A 80 7.28 4.22 -3.97
N GLY A 81 7.10 5.40 -3.39
CA GLY A 81 5.80 6.04 -3.23
C GLY A 81 5.04 6.07 -4.55
N ILE A 82 3.86 5.46 -4.58
CA ILE A 82 3.00 5.40 -5.77
C ILE A 82 1.64 5.99 -5.44
N VAL A 83 1.24 6.98 -6.22
CA VAL A 83 -0.10 7.58 -6.17
C VAL A 83 -0.91 7.10 -7.37
N LYS A 84 -2.04 6.45 -7.13
CA LYS A 84 -2.98 5.99 -8.15
C LYS A 84 -4.32 6.68 -7.96
N LEU A 85 -4.77 7.34 -9.02
CA LEU A 85 -6.12 7.88 -9.12
C LEU A 85 -6.85 7.10 -10.21
N SER A 86 -8.04 6.58 -9.90
CA SER A 86 -8.93 5.99 -10.89
C SER A 86 -10.35 6.50 -10.73
N ALA A 87 -11.05 6.58 -11.85
CA ALA A 87 -12.46 6.92 -11.90
C ALA A 87 -13.16 5.92 -12.83
N GLU A 88 -14.32 5.45 -12.42
CA GLU A 88 -15.17 4.53 -13.13
C GLU A 88 -16.55 5.15 -13.23
N TYR A 89 -17.10 5.21 -14.44
CA TYR A 89 -18.43 5.70 -14.71
C TYR A 89 -19.29 4.56 -15.25
N ALA A 90 -20.45 4.33 -14.64
CA ALA A 90 -21.42 3.34 -15.10
C ALA A 90 -22.57 4.08 -15.80
N PHE A 91 -22.73 3.83 -17.10
CA PHE A 91 -23.83 4.32 -17.92
C PHE A 91 -25.14 3.57 -17.62
#